data_AF-A0A8T4LYS7-F1
#
_entry.id   AF-A0A8T4LYS7-F1
#
_cell.length_a   1.000
_cell.length_b   1.000
_cell.length_c   1.000
_cell.angle_alpha   90.00
_cell.angle_beta   90.00
_cell.angle_gamma   90.00
#
_symmetry.space_group_name_H-M   'P 1'
#
loop_
_entity.id
_entity.type
_entity.pdbx_description
1 polymer ?
#
loop_
_entity_poly.entity_id
_entity_poly.type
_entity_poly.pdbx_seq_one_letter_code
_entity_poly.pdbx_strand_id
1 'polypeptide(L)'
;MTLKDILEENKNLTVEGLQRLQAEYDKMFVADEFQGFDKIRHTYAHMGKLFGRLAEYVQMIEDGHADYSPEEIKTKVIPDLLVYSVWLAQEFGVNIEEAYLNRFVGNIKRLHADKITPEDLNELEELVNKRLDISD
;
A
#
# COMPACT_ATOMS: atom_id res chain seq x y z
N MET A 1 12.58 -15.74 8.69
CA MET A 1 11.25 -16.23 8.33
C MET A 1 11.25 -16.49 6.83
N THR A 2 10.71 -17.60 6.34
CA THR A 2 10.69 -17.95 4.91
C THR A 2 9.36 -17.55 4.24
N LEU A 3 9.30 -17.50 2.91
CA LEU A 3 8.04 -17.30 2.16
C LEU A 3 6.93 -18.28 2.60
N LYS A 4 7.31 -19.54 2.85
CA LYS A 4 6.37 -20.57 3.31
C LYS A 4 5.81 -20.23 4.69
N ASP A 5 6.69 -19.83 5.62
CA ASP A 5 6.27 -19.47 6.99
C ASP A 5 5.27 -18.30 6.98
N ILE A 6 5.53 -17.27 6.16
CA ILE A 6 4.65 -16.09 6.04
C ILE A 6 3.26 -16.48 5.51
N LEU A 7 3.20 -17.36 4.51
CA LEU A 7 1.94 -17.82 3.93
C LEU A 7 1.14 -18.74 4.87
N GLU A 8 1.80 -19.37 5.84
CA GLU A 8 1.17 -20.26 6.83
C GLU A 8 0.72 -19.52 8.11
N GLU A 9 1.24 -18.32 8.39
CA GLU A 9 0.93 -17.54 9.61
C GLU A 9 -0.54 -17.13 9.75
N ASN A 10 -1.25 -16.85 8.65
CA ASN A 10 -2.66 -16.44 8.70
C ASN A 10 -3.41 -16.76 7.41
N LYS A 11 -4.69 -17.10 7.53
CA LYS A 11 -5.59 -17.31 6.37
C LYS A 11 -5.75 -16.03 5.51
N ASN A 12 -5.53 -14.86 6.12
CA ASN A 12 -5.51 -13.56 5.45
C ASN A 12 -4.22 -12.81 5.86
N LEU A 13 -3.39 -12.44 4.89
CA LEU A 13 -2.20 -11.64 5.16
C LEU A 13 -2.60 -10.20 5.52
N THR A 14 -1.97 -9.64 6.57
CA THR A 14 -2.02 -8.21 6.87
C THR A 14 -1.19 -7.41 5.85
N VAL A 15 -1.30 -6.08 5.84
CA VAL A 15 -0.46 -5.23 4.99
C VAL A 15 1.02 -5.43 5.34
N GLU A 16 1.33 -5.51 6.63
CA GLU A 16 2.67 -5.84 7.09
C GLU A 16 3.11 -7.25 6.63
N GLY A 17 2.22 -8.23 6.69
CA GLY A 17 2.45 -9.56 6.14
C GLY A 17 2.80 -9.54 4.64
N LEU A 18 2.12 -8.71 3.86
CA LEU A 18 2.42 -8.49 2.44
C LEU A 18 3.77 -7.78 2.25
N GLN A 19 4.13 -6.81 3.10
CA GLN A 19 5.45 -6.18 3.07
C GLN A 19 6.58 -7.18 3.31
N ARG A 20 6.41 -8.07 4.30
CA ARG A 20 7.37 -9.15 4.62
C ARG A 20 7.44 -10.17 3.48
N LEU A 21 6.30 -10.57 2.93
CA LEU A 21 6.22 -11.49 1.80
C LEU A 21 6.98 -10.95 0.58
N GLN A 22 6.75 -9.69 0.24
CA GLN A 22 7.43 -9.03 -0.87
C GLN A 22 8.94 -8.91 -0.60
N ALA A 23 9.36 -8.55 0.62
CA ALA A 23 10.78 -8.47 0.98
C ALA A 23 11.51 -9.81 0.80
N GLU A 24 10.90 -10.91 1.23
CA GLU A 24 11.46 -12.25 1.05
C GLU A 24 11.43 -12.69 -0.43
N TYR A 25 10.38 -12.35 -1.18
CA TYR A 25 10.35 -12.59 -2.62
C TYR A 25 11.47 -11.84 -3.34
N ASP A 26 11.65 -10.55 -3.04
CA ASP A 26 12.67 -9.72 -3.67
C ASP A 26 14.07 -10.26 -3.36
N LYS A 27 14.35 -10.59 -2.10
CA LYS A 27 15.62 -11.21 -1.70
C LYS A 27 15.94 -12.49 -2.46
N MET A 28 14.92 -13.26 -2.86
CA MET A 28 15.10 -14.52 -3.57
C MET A 28 15.20 -14.36 -5.09
N PHE A 29 14.50 -13.38 -5.67
CA PHE A 29 14.23 -13.34 -7.11
C PHE A 29 14.54 -11.99 -7.79
N VAL A 30 14.67 -10.92 -7.01
CA VAL A 30 15.03 -9.58 -7.48
C VAL A 30 16.46 -9.34 -7.01
N ALA A 31 17.42 -9.61 -7.89
CA ALA A 31 18.84 -9.46 -7.61
C ALA A 31 19.16 -8.07 -7.01
N ASP A 32 20.23 -8.00 -6.20
CA ASP A 32 20.77 -6.82 -5.48
C ASP A 32 21.08 -5.57 -6.35
N GLU A 33 20.63 -5.54 -7.59
CA GLU A 33 20.95 -4.55 -8.63
C GLU A 33 20.30 -3.18 -8.42
N PHE A 34 19.32 -3.06 -7.50
CA PHE A 34 18.60 -1.81 -7.26
C PHE A 34 18.46 -1.55 -5.76
N GLN A 35 19.40 -0.82 -5.18
CA GLN A 35 19.33 -0.33 -3.80
C GLN A 35 19.39 1.21 -3.77
N GLY A 36 18.80 1.82 -2.73
CA GLY A 36 18.84 3.26 -2.52
C GLY A 36 18.16 4.02 -3.65
N PHE A 37 18.79 5.10 -4.10
CA PHE A 37 18.19 6.01 -5.07
C PHE A 37 17.85 5.34 -6.42
N ASP A 38 18.61 4.33 -6.84
CA ASP A 38 18.29 3.61 -8.09
C ASP A 38 17.01 2.80 -7.98
N LYS A 39 16.75 2.17 -6.83
CA LYS A 39 15.47 1.51 -6.57
C LYS A 39 14.33 2.53 -6.55
N ILE A 40 14.53 3.68 -5.91
CA ILE A 40 13.54 4.78 -5.89
C ILE A 40 13.22 5.25 -7.31
N ARG A 41 14.25 5.51 -8.14
CA ARG A 41 14.08 5.95 -9.54
C ARG A 41 13.36 4.89 -10.37
N HIS A 42 13.73 3.62 -10.22
CA HIS A 42 13.09 2.52 -10.91
C HIS A 42 11.61 2.41 -10.50
N THR A 43 11.34 2.47 -9.19
CA THR A 43 10.00 2.40 -8.62
C THR A 43 9.12 3.55 -9.12
N TYR A 44 9.65 4.79 -9.11
CA TYR A 44 8.99 5.95 -9.68
C TYR A 44 8.61 5.75 -11.16
N ALA A 45 9.55 5.25 -11.98
CA ALA A 45 9.30 5.01 -13.39
C ALA A 45 8.18 3.98 -13.62
N HIS A 46 8.11 2.94 -12.79
CA HIS A 46 7.05 1.94 -12.85
C HIS A 46 5.70 2.49 -12.40
N MET A 47 5.64 3.21 -11.27
CA MET A 47 4.42 3.88 -10.82
C MET A 47 3.89 4.86 -11.88
N GLY A 48 4.76 5.61 -12.56
CA GLY A 48 4.36 6.49 -13.66
C GLY A 48 3.66 5.76 -14.81
N LYS A 49 4.15 4.57 -15.20
CA LYS A 49 3.50 3.74 -16.24
C LYS A 49 2.13 3.25 -15.78
N LEU A 50 1.99 2.86 -14.51
CA LEU A 50 0.72 2.41 -13.93
C LEU A 50 -0.31 3.53 -13.88
N PHE A 51 0.10 4.75 -13.49
CA PHE A 51 -0.76 5.92 -13.55
C PHE A 51 -1.17 6.28 -14.98
N GLY A 52 -0.28 6.11 -15.96
CA GLY A 52 -0.62 6.27 -17.37
C GLY A 52 -1.75 5.33 -17.82
N ARG A 53 -1.71 4.06 -17.42
CA ARG A 53 -2.77 3.07 -17.72
C ARG A 53 -4.10 3.42 -17.04
N LEU A 54 -4.03 3.94 -15.82
CA LEU A 54 -5.23 4.42 -15.12
C LEU A 54 -5.83 5.65 -15.81
N ALA A 55 -4.97 6.59 -16.25
CA ALA A 55 -5.42 7.79 -16.97
C ALA A 55 -6.06 7.43 -18.31
N GLU A 56 -5.49 6.47 -19.05
CA GLU A 56 -6.10 5.93 -20.27
C GLU A 56 -7.47 5.31 -20.00
N TYR A 57 -7.60 4.48 -18.95
CA TYR A 57 -8.90 3.92 -18.57
C TYR A 57 -9.94 5.02 -18.29
N VAL A 58 -9.57 6.05 -17.51
CA VAL A 58 -10.47 7.17 -17.21
C VAL A 58 -10.89 7.89 -18.49
N GLN A 59 -9.92 8.24 -19.34
CA GLN A 59 -10.17 8.94 -20.61
C GLN A 59 -11.14 8.15 -21.50
N MET A 60 -10.94 6.83 -21.65
CA MET A 60 -11.82 5.98 -22.47
C MET A 60 -13.27 6.01 -21.98
N ILE A 61 -13.48 5.94 -20.66
CA ILE A 61 -14.82 6.04 -20.07
C ILE A 61 -15.42 7.42 -20.31
N GLU A 62 -14.65 8.49 -20.11
CA GLU A 62 -15.09 9.88 -20.32
C GLU A 62 -15.44 10.17 -21.79
N ASP A 63 -14.73 9.55 -22.74
CA ASP A 63 -14.98 9.64 -24.19
C ASP A 63 -16.19 8.80 -24.65
N GLY A 64 -16.89 8.15 -23.72
CA GLY A 64 -18.12 7.41 -23.99
C GLY A 64 -17.91 5.92 -24.34
N HIS A 65 -16.70 5.39 -24.21
CA HIS A 65 -16.42 3.95 -24.34
C HIS A 65 -16.78 3.21 -23.05
N ALA A 66 -18.08 3.18 -22.71
CA ALA A 66 -18.57 2.59 -21.47
C ALA A 66 -18.31 1.08 -21.33
N ASP A 67 -17.96 0.40 -22.41
CA ASP A 67 -17.57 -1.02 -22.46
C ASP A 67 -16.06 -1.25 -22.33
N TYR A 68 -15.25 -0.18 -22.18
CA TYR A 68 -13.82 -0.29 -21.96
C TYR A 68 -13.52 -1.07 -20.68
N SER A 69 -12.80 -2.18 -20.81
CA SER A 69 -12.66 -3.16 -19.74
C SER A 69 -11.74 -2.66 -18.61
N PRO A 70 -12.16 -2.75 -17.33
CA PRO A 70 -11.30 -2.45 -16.19
C PRO A 70 -10.33 -3.61 -15.83
N GLU A 71 -10.28 -4.68 -16.63
CA GLU A 71 -9.56 -5.90 -16.26
C GLU A 71 -8.06 -5.68 -16.05
N GLU A 72 -7.44 -4.86 -16.89
CA GLU A 72 -6.03 -4.49 -16.72
C GLU A 72 -5.80 -3.70 -15.42
N ILE A 73 -6.75 -2.85 -15.03
CA ILE A 73 -6.66 -2.10 -13.78
C ILE A 73 -6.70 -3.06 -12.58
N LYS A 74 -7.62 -4.03 -12.61
CA LYS A 74 -7.83 -5.00 -11.53
C LYS A 74 -6.67 -5.98 -11.38
N THR A 75 -6.18 -6.53 -12.49
CA THR A 75 -5.24 -7.65 -12.48
C THR A 75 -3.78 -7.24 -12.52
N LYS A 76 -3.48 -6.02 -12.98
CA LYS A 76 -2.09 -5.52 -13.09
C LYS A 76 -1.90 -4.25 -12.30
N VAL A 77 -2.68 -3.20 -12.58
CA VAL A 77 -2.39 -1.86 -12.03
C VAL A 77 -2.50 -1.83 -10.51
N ILE A 78 -3.61 -2.31 -9.94
CA ILE A 78 -3.82 -2.29 -8.48
C ILE A 78 -2.77 -3.15 -7.74
N PRO A 79 -2.53 -4.42 -8.12
CA PRO A 79 -1.49 -5.23 -7.48
C PRO A 79 -0.10 -4.64 -7.62
N ASP A 80 0.29 -4.16 -8.80
CA ASP A 80 1.62 -3.61 -9.02
C ASP A 80 1.83 -2.29 -8.24
N LEU A 81 0.79 -1.46 -8.11
CA LEU A 81 0.85 -0.26 -7.26
C LEU A 81 1.14 -0.62 -5.80
N LEU A 82 0.58 -1.74 -5.30
CA LEU A 82 0.91 -2.24 -3.97
C LEU A 82 2.38 -2.65 -3.89
N VAL A 83 2.88 -3.44 -4.84
CA VAL A 83 4.30 -3.87 -4.88
C VAL A 83 5.24 -2.67 -4.82
N TYR A 84 5.02 -1.67 -5.67
CA TYR A 84 5.87 -0.48 -5.71
C TYR A 84 5.70 0.42 -4.47
N SER A 85 4.53 0.44 -3.84
CA SER A 85 4.34 1.10 -2.56
C SER A 85 5.14 0.41 -1.45
N VAL A 86 5.19 -0.93 -1.45
CA VAL A 86 6.03 -1.72 -0.54
C VAL A 86 7.52 -1.43 -0.77
N TRP A 87 7.98 -1.38 -2.02
CA TRP A 87 9.37 -1.04 -2.33
C TRP A 87 9.76 0.34 -1.82
N LEU A 88 8.93 1.36 -2.05
CA LEU A 88 9.18 2.69 -1.48
C LEU A 88 9.20 2.64 0.04
N ALA A 89 8.24 1.96 0.66
CA ALA A 89 8.17 1.86 2.11
C ALA A 89 9.46 1.22 2.69
N GLN A 90 10.01 0.20 2.05
CA GLN A 90 11.29 -0.39 2.44
C GLN A 90 12.45 0.62 2.33
N GLU A 91 12.59 1.33 1.20
CA GLU A 91 13.67 2.29 1.00
C GLU A 91 13.63 3.46 1.99
N PHE A 92 12.44 3.80 2.50
CA PHE A 92 12.24 4.86 3.48
C PHE A 92 12.06 4.36 4.92
N GLY A 93 12.13 3.04 5.17
CA GLY A 93 11.94 2.47 6.51
C GLY A 93 10.55 2.69 7.10
N VAL A 94 9.50 2.65 6.26
CA VAL A 94 8.11 2.91 6.64
C VAL A 94 7.35 1.60 6.85
N ASN A 95 6.75 1.43 8.02
CA ASN A 95 5.66 0.47 8.22
C ASN A 95 4.38 1.05 7.59
N ILE A 96 3.83 0.39 6.56
CA ILE A 96 2.68 0.94 5.81
C ILE A 96 1.41 0.92 6.68
N GLU A 97 1.19 -0.15 7.46
CA GLU A 97 0.02 -0.25 8.32
C GLU A 97 0.00 0.88 9.35
N GLU A 98 1.12 1.10 10.03
CA GLU A 98 1.29 2.19 10.98
C GLU A 98 1.09 3.56 10.32
N ALA A 99 1.78 3.82 9.21
CA ALA A 99 1.70 5.10 8.50
C ALA A 99 0.27 5.39 8.01
N TYR A 100 -0.45 4.36 7.55
CA TYR A 100 -1.83 4.48 7.10
C TYR A 100 -2.77 4.81 8.27
N LEU A 101 -2.69 4.07 9.38
CA LEU A 101 -3.54 4.28 10.55
C LEU A 101 -3.33 5.67 11.16
N ASN A 102 -2.07 6.10 11.30
CA ASN A 102 -1.74 7.45 11.76
C ASN A 102 -2.33 8.52 10.85
N ARG A 103 -2.24 8.33 9.52
CA ARG A 103 -2.80 9.28 8.55
C ARG A 103 -4.32 9.26 8.54
N PHE A 104 -4.95 8.11 8.75
CA PHE A 104 -6.40 7.97 8.85
C PHE A 104 -6.96 8.80 10.02
N VAL A 105 -6.43 8.61 11.22
CA VAL A 105 -6.81 9.39 12.41
C VAL A 105 -6.53 10.88 12.19
N GLY A 106 -5.34 11.22 11.68
CA GLY A 106 -4.97 12.61 11.40
C GLY A 106 -5.89 13.29 10.38
N ASN A 107 -6.38 12.56 9.38
CA ASN A 107 -7.34 13.10 8.42
C ASN A 107 -8.71 13.33 9.05
N ILE A 108 -9.18 12.46 9.94
CA ILE A 108 -10.43 12.69 10.69
C ILE A 108 -10.29 13.99 11.50
N LYS A 109 -9.22 14.13 12.28
CA LYS A 109 -8.94 15.35 13.06
C LYS A 109 -8.91 16.62 12.22
N ARG A 110 -8.30 16.55 11.03
CA ARG A 110 -8.05 17.73 10.20
C ARG A 110 -9.23 18.11 9.29
N LEU A 111 -9.94 17.12 8.77
CA LEU A 111 -10.92 17.31 7.69
C LEU A 111 -12.37 17.03 8.12
N HIS A 112 -12.56 16.31 9.24
CA HIS A 112 -13.86 15.80 9.67
C HIS A 112 -14.10 15.97 11.18
N ALA A 113 -13.38 16.89 11.83
CA ALA A 113 -13.57 17.17 13.26
C ALA A 113 -14.99 17.64 13.61
N ASP A 114 -15.70 18.23 12.65
CA ASP A 114 -17.10 18.64 12.76
C ASP A 114 -18.09 17.46 12.70
N LYS A 115 -17.62 16.28 12.28
CA LYS A 115 -18.45 15.09 12.03
C LYS A 115 -18.23 13.96 13.04
N ILE A 116 -17.38 14.18 14.04
CA ILE A 116 -17.05 13.19 15.07
C ILE A 116 -17.08 13.86 16.44
N THR A 117 -17.57 13.15 17.46
CA THR A 117 -17.52 13.65 18.82
C THR A 117 -16.10 13.53 19.38
N PRO A 118 -15.69 14.36 20.35
CA PRO A 118 -14.41 14.20 21.04
C PRO A 118 -14.26 12.80 21.66
N GLU A 119 -15.34 12.24 22.20
CA GLU A 119 -15.36 10.92 22.81
C GLU A 119 -15.08 9.81 21.79
N ASP A 120 -15.79 9.80 20.65
CA ASP A 120 -15.59 8.80 19.58
C ASP A 120 -14.17 8.88 18.99
N LEU A 121 -13.62 10.10 18.88
CA LEU A 121 -12.27 10.31 18.38
C LEU A 121 -11.22 9.75 19.36
N ASN A 122 -11.39 9.97 20.66
CA ASN A 122 -10.50 9.41 21.68
C ASN A 122 -10.55 7.88 21.69
N GLU A 123 -11.74 7.28 21.62
CA GLU A 123 -11.88 5.82 21.55
C GLU A 123 -11.18 5.25 20.31
N LEU A 124 -11.33 5.91 19.15
CA LEU A 124 -10.66 5.51 17.92
C LEU A 124 -9.13 5.57 18.05
N GLU A 125 -8.60 6.61 18.68
CA GLU A 125 -7.16 6.74 18.94
C GLU A 125 -6.63 5.63 19.84
N GLU A 126 -7.35 5.31 20.91
CA GLU A 126 -6.99 4.20 21.81
C GLU A 126 -6.99 2.86 21.07
N LEU A 127 -7.99 2.62 20.21
CA LEU A 127 -8.06 1.40 19.40
C LEU A 127 -6.91 1.30 18.40
N VAL A 128 -6.55 2.41 17.75
CA VAL A 128 -5.42 2.45 16.81
C VAL A 128 -4.10 2.21 17.56
N ASN A 129 -3.86 2.91 18.65
CA ASN A 129 -2.64 2.74 19.45
C ASN A 129 -2.50 1.30 19.95
N LYS A 130 -3.58 0.72 20.49
CA LYS A 130 -3.59 -0.67 20.92
C LYS A 130 -3.26 -1.64 19.79
N ARG A 131 -3.69 -1.37 18.56
CA ARG A 131 -3.38 -2.22 17.41
C ARG A 131 -1.90 -2.12 17.03
N LEU A 132 -1.33 -0.92 17.09
CA LEU A 132 0.09 -0.70 16.84
C LEU A 132 0.97 -1.37 17.90
N ASP A 133 0.59 -1.28 19.19
CA ASP A 133 1.30 -1.91 20.30
C ASP A 133 1.31 -3.45 20.27
N ILE A 134 0.38 -4.08 19.54
CA ILE A 134 0.32 -5.55 19.37
C ILE A 134 1.25 -6.02 18.23
N SER A 135 1.78 -5.10 17.42
CA SER A 135 2.57 -5.43 16.22
C SER A 135 4.09 -5.50 16.46
N ASP A 136 4.53 -5.40 17.72
CA ASP A 136 5.93 -5.60 18.19
C ASP A 136 6.23 -7.07 18.57
#